data_AF-A0A2H5X5N3-F1
#
_entry.id   AF-A0A2H5X5N3-F1
#
_cell.length_a   1.000
_cell.length_b   1.000
_cell.length_c   1.000
_cell.angle_alpha   90.00
_cell.angle_beta   90.00
_cell.angle_gamma   90.00
#
_symmetry.space_group_name_H-M   'P 1'
#
loop_
_entity.id
_entity.type
_entity.pdbx_description
1 polymer ?
#
loop_
_entity_poly.entity_id
_entity_poly.type
_entity_poly.pdbx_seq_one_letter_code
_entity_poly.pdbx_strand_id
1 'polypeptide(L)'
;MRVQAREGIDSQRWRLREATRQMEAQFLHQLLRAMRRTIPAAQSSYATQMYTDMMDETLAQQLAQSDQFGLGKMLYEKLSAYLQTFERVTGGTDDEQTG
;
A
#
# COMPACT_ATOMS: atom_id res chain seq x y z
N MET A 1 -9.37 24.69 21.34
CA MET A 1 -9.95 23.68 20.44
C MET A 1 -8.90 23.35 19.35
N ARG A 2 -7.99 22.39 19.60
CA ARG A 2 -6.91 21.98 18.65
C ARG A 2 -6.90 20.46 18.38
N VAL A 3 -7.93 19.74 18.83
CA VAL A 3 -7.95 18.27 18.83
C VAL A 3 -8.38 17.67 17.48
N GLN A 4 -9.23 18.36 16.71
CA GLN A 4 -9.79 17.83 15.44
C GLN A 4 -8.77 17.73 14.29
N ALA A 5 -7.75 18.59 14.23
CA ALA A 5 -6.76 18.55 13.15
C ALA A 5 -5.78 17.36 13.26
N ARG A 6 -5.51 16.87 14.48
CA ARG A 6 -4.59 15.73 14.70
C ARG A 6 -5.22 14.39 14.32
N GLU A 7 -6.50 14.18 14.65
CA GLU A 7 -7.23 12.95 14.31
C GLU A 7 -7.32 12.71 12.79
N GLY A 8 -7.48 13.79 12.01
CA GLY A 8 -7.45 13.71 10.54
C GLY A 8 -6.12 13.19 9.99
N ILE A 9 -5.00 13.67 10.53
CA ILE A 9 -3.65 13.35 10.02
C ILE A 9 -3.26 11.91 10.36
N ASP A 10 -3.52 11.46 11.58
CA ASP A 10 -3.25 10.07 11.97
C ASP A 10 -4.07 9.09 11.12
N SER A 11 -5.32 9.46 10.78
CA SER A 11 -6.16 8.68 9.87
C SER A 11 -5.59 8.62 8.45
N GLN A 12 -5.03 9.73 7.92
CA GLN A 12 -4.41 9.76 6.59
C GLN A 12 -3.13 8.93 6.54
N ARG A 13 -2.30 8.98 7.59
CA ARG A 13 -1.08 8.18 7.71
C ARG A 13 -1.41 6.68 7.78
N TRP A 14 -2.45 6.32 8.53
CA TRP A 14 -2.93 4.93 8.58
C TRP A 14 -3.42 4.45 7.21
N ARG A 15 -4.28 5.24 6.54
CA ARG A 15 -4.80 4.91 5.20
C ARG A 15 -3.68 4.78 4.16
N LEU A 16 -2.67 5.63 4.23
CA LEU A 16 -1.52 5.55 3.33
C LEU A 16 -0.70 4.27 3.56
N ARG A 17 -0.48 3.88 4.82
CA ARG A 17 0.20 2.63 5.16
C ARG A 17 -0.57 1.43 4.64
N GLU A 18 -1.88 1.44 4.79
CA GLU A 18 -2.74 0.36 4.33
C GLU A 18 -2.77 0.26 2.79
N ALA A 19 -2.90 1.38 2.09
CA ALA A 19 -2.87 1.42 0.62
C ALA A 19 -1.53 0.94 0.04
N THR A 20 -0.40 1.33 0.66
CA THR A 20 0.94 0.91 0.22
C THR A 20 1.20 -0.58 0.45
N ARG A 21 0.66 -1.17 1.53
CA ARG A 21 0.66 -2.62 1.75
C ARG A 21 -0.20 -3.36 0.72
N GLN A 22 -1.39 -2.85 0.41
CA GLN A 22 -2.24 -3.44 -0.63
C GLN A 22 -1.56 -3.42 -2.00
N MET A 23 -0.83 -2.34 -2.33
CA MET A 23 -0.03 -2.29 -3.55
C MET A 23 1.08 -3.35 -3.56
N GLU A 24 1.79 -3.52 -2.43
CA GLU A 24 2.79 -4.59 -2.30
C GLU A 24 2.16 -5.98 -2.48
N ALA A 25 0.99 -6.23 -1.90
CA ALA A 25 0.26 -7.48 -2.08
C ALA A 25 -0.07 -7.75 -3.57
N GLN A 26 -0.55 -6.74 -4.29
CA GLN A 26 -0.83 -6.87 -5.73
C GLN A 26 0.45 -7.16 -6.52
N PHE A 27 1.55 -6.48 -6.21
CA PHE A 27 2.83 -6.75 -6.85
C PHE A 27 3.33 -8.18 -6.57
N LEU A 28 3.25 -8.64 -5.33
CA LEU A 28 3.63 -10.00 -4.94
C LEU A 28 2.76 -11.05 -5.63
N HIS A 29 1.46 -10.82 -5.74
CA HIS A 29 0.57 -11.72 -6.49
C HIS A 29 1.02 -11.84 -7.95
N GLN A 30 1.33 -10.72 -8.60
CA GLN A 30 1.84 -10.73 -9.97
C GLN A 30 3.22 -11.43 -10.09
N LEU A 31 4.09 -11.24 -9.09
CA LEU A 31 5.38 -11.92 -9.02
C LEU A 31 5.22 -13.44 -8.88
N LEU A 32 4.38 -13.89 -7.95
CA LEU A 32 4.06 -15.31 -7.75
C LEU A 32 3.51 -15.94 -9.04
N ARG A 33 2.59 -15.24 -9.71
CA ARG A 33 2.04 -15.67 -11.00
C ARG A 33 3.10 -15.76 -12.09
N ALA A 34 4.02 -14.79 -12.15
CA ALA A 34 5.12 -14.80 -13.10
C ALA A 34 6.10 -15.96 -12.85
N MET A 35 6.46 -16.22 -11.59
CA MET A 35 7.30 -17.37 -11.20
C MET A 35 6.62 -18.71 -11.51
N ARG A 36 5.30 -18.81 -11.29
CA ARG A 36 4.55 -20.03 -11.63
C ARG A 36 4.56 -20.32 -13.12
N ARG A 37 4.48 -19.28 -13.96
CA ARG A 37 4.55 -19.42 -15.43
C ARG A 37 5.89 -19.98 -15.92
N THR A 38 6.97 -19.89 -15.14
CA THR A 38 8.27 -20.48 -15.51
C THR A 38 8.33 -21.98 -15.23
N ILE A 39 7.38 -22.53 -14.48
CA ILE A 39 7.28 -23.97 -14.20
C ILE A 39 6.46 -24.62 -15.32
N PRO A 40 6.96 -25.67 -16.00
CA PRO A 40 6.20 -26.40 -17.01
C PRO A 40 4.87 -26.88 -16.43
N ALA A 41 3.76 -26.42 -17.00
CA ALA A 41 2.44 -26.78 -16.50
C ALA A 41 2.15 -28.26 -16.81
N ALA A 42 1.86 -29.05 -15.77
CA ALA A 42 1.11 -30.29 -15.96
C ALA A 42 -0.31 -29.94 -16.42
N GLN A 43 -0.98 -30.87 -17.12
CA GLN A 43 -2.39 -30.74 -17.51
C GLN A 43 -3.23 -30.35 -16.29
N SER A 44 -3.62 -29.07 -16.19
CA SER A 44 -4.35 -28.52 -15.05
C SER A 44 -5.72 -28.06 -15.53
N SER A 45 -6.76 -28.38 -14.76
CA SER A 45 -8.11 -27.94 -15.07
C SER A 45 -8.25 -26.42 -14.86
N TYR A 46 -9.22 -25.81 -15.54
CA TYR A 46 -9.57 -24.39 -15.32
C TYR A 46 -9.90 -24.09 -13.84
N ALA A 47 -10.61 -25.01 -13.18
CA ALA A 47 -10.94 -24.88 -11.75
C ALA A 47 -9.69 -24.88 -10.87
N THR A 48 -8.71 -25.73 -11.18
CA THR A 48 -7.41 -25.77 -10.48
C THR A 48 -6.66 -24.46 -10.64
N GLN A 49 -6.62 -23.89 -11.84
CA GLN A 49 -5.96 -22.61 -12.10
C GLN A 49 -6.62 -21.47 -11.32
N MET A 50 -7.96 -21.41 -11.33
CA MET A 50 -8.70 -20.41 -10.57
C MET A 50 -8.43 -20.51 -9.07
N TYR A 51 -8.50 -21.71 -8.49
CA TYR A 51 -8.21 -21.93 -7.07
C TYR A 51 -6.76 -21.57 -6.72
N THR A 52 -5.83 -21.87 -7.62
CA THR A 52 -4.42 -21.54 -7.47
C THR A 52 -4.18 -20.03 -7.49
N ASP A 53 -4.81 -19.31 -8.42
CA ASP A 53 -4.74 -17.85 -8.48
C ASP A 53 -5.33 -17.24 -7.18
N MET A 54 -6.45 -17.76 -6.67
CA MET A 54 -7.00 -17.32 -5.37
C MET A 54 -6.03 -17.60 -4.20
N MET A 55 -5.39 -18.77 -4.19
CA MET A 55 -4.37 -19.12 -3.21
C MET A 55 -3.20 -18.13 -3.25
N ASP A 56 -2.69 -17.83 -4.45
CA ASP A 56 -1.58 -16.89 -4.65
C ASP A 56 -1.94 -15.48 -4.17
N GLU A 57 -3.19 -15.04 -4.38
CA GLU A 57 -3.68 -13.77 -3.84
C GLU A 57 -3.65 -13.75 -2.30
N THR A 58 -4.15 -14.80 -1.64
CA THR A 58 -4.12 -14.85 -0.15
C THR A 58 -2.69 -14.90 0.40
N LEU A 59 -1.80 -15.63 -0.29
CA LEU A 59 -0.39 -15.72 0.08
C LEU A 59 0.27 -14.34 -0.04
N ALA A 60 0.03 -13.64 -1.15
CA ALA A 60 0.56 -12.31 -1.37
C ALA A 60 0.10 -11.29 -0.31
N GLN A 61 -1.17 -11.37 0.12
CA GLN A 61 -1.71 -10.54 1.20
C GLN A 61 -1.03 -10.83 2.54
N GLN A 62 -0.76 -12.10 2.88
CA GLN A 62 -0.04 -12.45 4.11
C GLN A 62 1.41 -12.00 4.06
N LEU A 63 2.08 -12.16 2.90
CA LEU A 63 3.45 -11.72 2.71
C LEU A 63 3.58 -10.19 2.82
N ALA A 64 2.65 -9.42 2.25
CA ALA A 64 2.65 -7.97 2.38
C ALA A 64 2.39 -7.50 3.82
N GLN A 65 1.62 -8.24 4.61
CA GLN A 65 1.41 -7.92 6.03
C GLN A 65 2.66 -8.13 6.89
N SER A 66 3.54 -9.05 6.49
CA SER A 66 4.77 -9.35 7.22
C SER A 66 5.81 -8.22 7.16
N ASP A 67 5.60 -7.19 6.31
CA ASP A 67 6.53 -6.09 6.01
C ASP A 67 7.95 -6.59 5.59
N GLN A 68 8.12 -7.89 5.23
CA GLN A 68 9.42 -8.51 4.91
C GLN A 68 9.96 -8.14 3.53
N PHE A 69 9.10 -7.92 2.53
CA PHE A 69 9.51 -7.54 1.18
C PHE A 69 9.91 -6.07 1.07
N GLY A 70 9.40 -5.21 1.97
CA GLY A 70 9.86 -3.83 2.16
C GLY A 70 9.48 -2.85 1.04
N LEU A 71 8.79 -3.27 0.00
CA LEU A 71 8.34 -2.41 -1.10
C LEU A 71 7.21 -1.49 -0.62
N GLY A 72 6.24 -2.04 0.13
CA GLY A 72 5.16 -1.25 0.72
C GLY A 72 5.71 -0.20 1.70
N LYS A 73 6.70 -0.58 2.50
CA LYS A 73 7.40 0.32 3.43
C LYS A 73 8.13 1.44 2.68
N MET A 74 8.87 1.12 1.62
CA MET A 74 9.57 2.12 0.81
C MET A 74 8.59 3.15 0.22
N LEU A 75 7.47 2.67 -0.35
CA LEU A 75 6.42 3.54 -0.88
C LEU A 75 5.82 4.44 0.21
N TYR A 76 5.54 3.88 1.39
CA TYR A 76 5.04 4.64 2.52
C TYR A 76 6.00 5.75 2.93
N GLU A 77 7.30 5.46 3.05
CA GLU A 77 8.31 6.45 3.40
C GLU A 77 8.40 7.59 2.38
N LYS A 78 8.35 7.28 1.08
CA LYS A 78 8.37 8.29 0.02
C LYS A 78 7.09 9.12 -0.01
N LEU A 79 5.93 8.50 0.15
CA LEU A 79 4.63 9.18 0.05
C LEU A 79 4.29 9.97 1.32
N SER A 80 4.70 9.48 2.49
CA SER A 80 4.44 10.16 3.77
C SER A 80 5.21 11.48 3.91
N ALA A 81 6.31 11.67 3.17
CA ALA A 81 7.01 12.94 3.07
C ALA A 81 6.17 14.02 2.35
N TYR A 82 5.31 13.64 1.39
CA TYR A 82 4.41 14.57 0.72
C TYR A 82 3.24 14.99 1.62
N LEU A 83 2.75 14.10 2.49
CA LEU A 83 1.78 14.47 3.53
C LEU A 83 2.35 15.57 4.45
N GLN A 84 3.62 15.46 4.85
CA GLN A 84 4.32 16.48 5.66
C GLN A 84 4.58 17.79 4.90
N THR A 85 4.66 17.75 3.58
CA THR A 85 4.86 18.96 2.77
C THR A 85 3.54 19.71 2.60
N PHE A 86 2.43 18.99 2.45
CA PHE A 86 1.09 19.56 2.48
C PHE A 86 0.81 20.31 3.80
N GLU A 87 1.33 19.79 4.92
CA GLU A 87 1.27 20.45 6.25
C GLU A 87 1.85 21.88 6.26
N ARG A 88 2.88 22.18 5.44
CA ARG A 88 3.50 23.52 5.41
C ARG A 88 2.75 24.54 4.56
N VAL A 89 2.02 24.07 3.54
CA VAL A 89 1.37 24.95 2.56
C VAL A 89 -0.02 25.38 3.04
N THR A 90 -0.77 24.49 3.70
CA THR A 90 -2.13 24.81 4.19
C THR A 90 -2.14 25.52 5.55
N GLY A 91 -1.01 25.58 6.26
CA GLY A 91 -0.87 26.29 7.54
C GLY A 91 -0.32 27.71 7.44
N GLY A 92 -0.14 28.25 6.23
CA GLY A 92 0.61 29.48 5.97
C GLY A 92 -0.16 30.63 5.31
N THR A 93 -1.49 30.62 5.28
CA THR A 93 -2.28 31.65 4.58
C THR A 93 -3.26 32.46 5.44
N ASP A 94 -3.00 32.57 6.75
CA ASP A 94 -3.88 33.35 7.66
C ASP A 94 -3.23 34.63 8.26
N ASP A 95 -1.98 34.98 7.93
CA ASP A 95 -1.26 36.12 8.56
C ASP A 95 -0.86 37.24 7.58
N GLU A 96 -1.57 37.44 6.46
CA GLU A 96 -1.31 38.59 5.58
C GLU A 96 -2.60 39.18 5.00
N GLN A 97 -3.40 39.79 5.88
CA GLN A 97 -4.32 40.88 5.56
C GLN A 97 -4.94 41.47 6.83
N THR A 98 -4.15 42.21 7.60
CA THR A 98 -4.65 43.35 8.39
C THR A 98 -3.49 44.34 8.55
N GLY A 99 -3.50 45.37 7.72
CA GLY A 99 -2.57 46.48 7.70
C GLY A 99 -2.97 47.45 6.60
#